data_AF-A0AAD2BYR8-F1
#
_entry.id   AF-A0AAD2BYR8-F1
#
_cell.length_a   1.000
_cell.length_b   1.000
_cell.length_c   1.000
_cell.angle_alpha   90.00
_cell.angle_beta   90.00
_cell.angle_gamma   90.00
#
_symmetry.space_group_name_H-M   'P 1'
#
loop_
_entity.id
_entity.type
_entity.pdbx_description
1 polymer ?
#
loop_
_entity_poly.entity_id
_entity_poly.type
_entity_poly.pdbx_seq_one_letter_code
_entity_poly.pdbx_strand_id
1 'polypeptide(L)'
;MDETRIASRLLLALLAMASLSPCIARAQQPSMEERLRAQLRATTTQLQQTQAQLAQLQAAGGGNAPASDASKKELADLRAQLDAERVRTRQLSEGSAAAHREAQTVADKANAQITQLRAAYDELLRRARASEAERQKLVTASVTQQTALQQCEAKNAKLYAVGQEVLNAYESMDVTTVIAARQPFATRSRVKYEQIAQAYGDKLYDGRFDPRAVTTPAPASDASAPHAEAPKAP
;
A
#
# COMPACT_ATOMS: atom_id res chain seq x y z
N MET A 1 -8.04 -1.67 47.59
CA MET A 1 -7.44 -1.31 46.28
C MET A 1 -8.50 -1.05 45.20
N ASP A 2 -9.76 -0.78 45.57
CA ASP A 2 -10.86 -0.60 44.61
C ASP A 2 -11.35 0.86 44.48
N GLU A 3 -11.14 1.71 45.49
CA GLU A 3 -11.55 3.13 45.40
C GLU A 3 -10.71 3.94 44.41
N THR A 4 -9.42 3.62 44.27
CA THR A 4 -8.53 4.30 43.33
C THR A 4 -8.87 4.00 41.87
N ARG A 5 -9.48 2.84 41.59
CA ARG A 5 -9.90 2.42 40.25
C ARG A 5 -11.21 3.08 39.83
N ILE A 6 -12.11 3.35 40.76
CA ILE A 6 -13.39 4.04 40.51
C ILE A 6 -13.13 5.53 40.28
N ALA A 7 -12.28 6.15 41.10
CA ALA A 7 -11.86 7.55 40.91
C ALA A 7 -11.14 7.76 39.57
N SER A 8 -10.28 6.83 39.16
CA SER A 8 -9.58 6.90 37.87
C SER A 8 -10.50 6.76 36.66
N ARG A 9 -11.56 5.94 36.75
CA ARG A 9 -12.57 5.79 35.68
C ARG A 9 -13.53 6.98 35.60
N LEU A 10 -13.85 7.61 36.73
CA LEU A 10 -14.62 8.85 36.78
C LEU A 10 -13.82 10.05 36.24
N LEU A 11 -12.50 10.09 36.51
CA LEU A 11 -11.62 11.13 35.95
C LEU A 11 -11.43 10.98 34.43
N LEU A 12 -11.36 9.74 33.92
CA LEU A 12 -11.27 9.47 32.48
C LEU A 12 -12.58 9.77 31.74
N ALA A 13 -13.73 9.55 32.38
CA ALA A 13 -15.04 9.91 31.82
C ALA A 13 -15.29 11.42 31.83
N LEU A 14 -14.76 12.16 32.82
CA LEU A 14 -14.84 13.62 32.86
C LEU A 14 -13.90 14.28 31.83
N LEU A 15 -12.74 13.67 31.54
CA LEU A 15 -11.82 14.18 30.51
C LEU A 15 -12.32 13.90 29.07
N ALA A 16 -13.12 12.86 28.86
CA ALA A 16 -13.73 12.55 27.57
C ALA A 16 -14.97 13.42 27.24
N MET A 17 -15.57 14.06 28.24
CA MET A 17 -16.71 14.98 28.08
C MET A 17 -16.30 16.44 27.88
N ALA A 18 -15.00 16.77 27.98
CA ALA A 18 -14.49 18.13 27.79
C ALA A 18 -13.89 18.39 26.39
N SER A 19 -13.82 17.39 25.50
CA SER A 19 -13.30 17.53 24.13
C SER A 19 -14.36 17.61 23.04
N LEU A 20 -15.65 17.53 23.35
CA LEU A 20 -16.71 17.97 22.43
C LEU A 20 -17.08 19.42 22.76
N SER A 21 -16.13 20.29 22.45
CA SER A 21 -16.39 21.71 22.27
C SER A 21 -17.46 21.87 21.18
N PRO A 22 -18.50 22.71 21.38
CA PRO A 22 -19.59 22.87 20.44
C PRO A 22 -19.09 23.58 19.18
N CYS A 23 -18.69 22.82 18.16
CA CYS A 23 -18.36 23.36 16.84
C CYS A 23 -19.60 23.62 15.97
N ILE A 24 -20.82 23.44 16.49
CA ILE A 24 -22.07 23.53 15.72
C ILE A 24 -22.95 24.66 16.26
N ALA A 25 -22.41 25.89 16.28
CA ALA A 25 -23.21 27.12 16.38
C ALA A 25 -22.43 28.34 15.85
N ARG A 26 -21.56 28.12 14.84
CA ARG A 26 -20.77 29.19 14.20
C ARG A 26 -21.21 29.47 12.76
N ALA A 27 -22.36 28.93 12.36
CA ALA A 27 -23.02 29.28 11.12
C ALA A 27 -23.95 30.46 11.37
N GLN A 28 -23.80 31.53 10.57
CA GLN A 28 -24.60 32.77 10.58
C GLN A 28 -24.21 33.85 11.60
N GLN A 29 -22.93 33.99 11.93
CA GLN A 29 -22.46 35.38 12.03
C GLN A 29 -22.36 35.88 10.60
N PRO A 30 -23.12 36.92 10.19
CA PRO A 30 -22.86 37.57 8.90
C PRO A 30 -21.38 37.90 8.89
N SER A 31 -20.71 37.52 7.80
CA SER A 31 -19.31 37.83 7.61
C SER A 31 -19.11 39.32 7.89
N MET A 32 -17.96 39.72 8.45
CA MET A 32 -17.63 41.14 8.65
C MET A 32 -17.92 41.95 7.37
N GLU A 33 -17.71 41.33 6.20
CA GLU A 33 -18.01 41.87 4.87
C GLU A 33 -19.51 42.09 4.62
N GLU A 34 -20.40 41.18 5.03
CA GLU A 34 -21.86 41.35 4.95
C GLU A 34 -22.37 42.44 5.90
N ARG A 35 -21.80 42.56 7.11
CA ARG A 35 -22.11 43.67 8.02
C ARG A 35 -21.68 45.02 7.44
N LEU A 36 -20.48 45.10 6.87
CA LEU A 36 -19.98 46.31 6.20
C LEU A 36 -20.82 46.68 4.97
N ARG A 37 -21.25 45.70 4.16
CA ARG A 37 -22.16 45.94 3.03
C ARG A 37 -23.53 46.44 3.49
N ALA A 38 -24.08 45.90 4.57
CA ALA A 38 -25.34 46.38 5.15
C ALA A 38 -25.19 47.81 5.67
N GLN A 39 -24.07 48.13 6.32
CA GLN A 39 -23.75 49.46 6.82
C GLN A 39 -23.59 50.49 5.69
N LEU A 40 -22.92 50.12 4.59
CA LEU A 40 -22.81 50.95 3.38
C LEU A 40 -24.16 51.24 2.71
N ARG A 41 -25.08 50.26 2.70
CA ARG A 41 -26.44 50.48 2.18
C ARG A 41 -27.21 51.44 3.08
N ALA A 42 -27.13 51.26 4.40
CA ALA A 42 -27.78 52.12 5.39
C ALA A 42 -27.29 53.58 5.31
N THR A 43 -25.98 53.81 5.19
CA THR A 43 -25.41 55.16 5.05
C THR A 43 -25.76 55.79 3.70
N THR A 44 -25.81 55.01 2.62
CA THR A 44 -26.29 55.50 1.31
C THR A 44 -27.74 55.95 1.38
N THR A 45 -28.62 55.17 2.03
CA THR A 45 -30.04 55.54 2.19
C THR A 45 -30.21 56.78 3.06
N GLN A 46 -29.39 56.94 4.10
CA GLN A 46 -29.40 58.13 4.96
C GLN A 46 -28.95 59.38 4.18
N LEU A 47 -28.00 59.26 3.27
CA LEU A 47 -27.54 60.34 2.40
C LEU A 47 -28.66 60.76 1.42
N GLN A 48 -29.38 59.81 0.83
CA GLN A 48 -30.52 60.12 -0.04
C GLN A 48 -31.67 60.79 0.72
N GLN A 49 -31.98 60.35 1.93
CA GLN A 49 -33.02 60.94 2.79
C GLN A 49 -32.69 62.37 3.20
N THR A 50 -31.45 62.64 3.62
CA THR A 50 -30.99 63.98 3.99
C THR A 50 -30.97 64.93 2.79
N GLN A 51 -30.59 64.43 1.61
CA GLN A 51 -30.60 65.20 0.36
C GLN A 51 -32.04 65.55 -0.09
N ALA A 52 -33.00 64.63 0.09
CA ALA A 52 -34.41 64.89 -0.18
C ALA A 52 -35.01 65.93 0.77
N GLN A 53 -34.69 65.86 2.07
CA GLN A 53 -35.11 66.86 3.06
C GLN A 53 -34.56 68.25 2.74
N LEU A 54 -33.31 68.34 2.26
CA LEU A 54 -32.70 69.61 1.86
C LEU A 54 -33.40 70.23 0.64
N ALA A 55 -33.73 69.42 -0.38
CA ALA A 55 -34.49 69.87 -1.54
C ALA A 55 -35.90 70.35 -1.16
N GLN A 56 -36.53 69.69 -0.19
CA GLN A 56 -37.86 70.03 0.31
C GLN A 56 -37.85 71.35 1.12
N LEU A 57 -36.82 71.58 1.93
CA LEU A 57 -36.62 72.83 2.67
C LEU A 57 -36.24 74.01 1.77
N GLN A 58 -35.50 73.75 0.68
CA GLN A 58 -35.17 74.77 -0.32
C GLN A 58 -36.40 75.17 -1.15
N ALA A 59 -37.25 74.21 -1.51
CA ALA A 59 -38.51 74.45 -2.22
C ALA A 59 -39.56 75.19 -1.37
N ALA A 60 -39.47 75.10 -0.04
CA ALA A 60 -40.38 75.76 0.91
C ALA A 60 -40.08 77.25 1.18
N GLY A 61 -39.09 77.85 0.50
CA GLY A 61 -38.83 79.30 0.57
C GLY A 61 -37.84 79.74 1.66
N GLY A 62 -36.55 79.48 1.46
CA GLY A 62 -35.45 80.46 1.59
C GLY A 62 -35.20 81.28 2.87
N GLY A 63 -35.72 80.94 4.05
CA GLY A 63 -35.57 81.77 5.27
C GLY A 63 -34.39 81.47 6.22
N ASN A 64 -33.80 80.27 6.19
CA ASN A 64 -32.81 79.84 7.20
C ASN A 64 -31.43 79.57 6.59
N ALA A 65 -30.68 80.64 6.26
CA ALA A 65 -29.30 80.56 5.76
C ALA A 65 -28.34 79.68 6.61
N PRO A 66 -28.28 79.80 7.96
CA PRO A 66 -27.35 78.98 8.77
C PRO A 66 -27.70 77.48 8.79
N ALA A 67 -28.98 77.11 8.66
CA ALA A 67 -29.41 75.71 8.60
C ALA A 67 -29.07 75.05 7.25
N SER A 68 -29.05 75.85 6.16
CA SER A 68 -28.62 75.37 4.84
C SER A 68 -27.12 75.08 4.77
N ASP A 69 -26.29 75.88 5.44
CA ASP A 69 -24.84 75.65 5.43
C ASP A 69 -24.40 74.53 6.37
N ALA A 70 -25.10 74.32 7.49
CA ALA A 70 -24.88 73.16 8.37
C ALA A 70 -25.22 71.83 7.67
N SER A 71 -26.35 71.77 6.97
CA SER A 71 -26.78 70.57 6.22
C SER A 71 -25.89 70.28 5.00
N LYS A 72 -25.36 71.30 4.32
CA LYS A 72 -24.34 71.12 3.27
C LYS A 72 -23.04 70.52 3.82
N LYS A 73 -22.60 70.95 5.01
CA LYS A 73 -21.43 70.38 5.69
C LYS A 73 -21.65 68.91 6.05
N GLU A 74 -22.80 68.57 6.66
CA GLU A 74 -23.14 67.18 6.95
C GLU A 74 -23.15 66.30 5.69
N LEU A 75 -23.68 66.79 4.56
CA LEU A 75 -23.63 66.06 3.29
C LEU A 75 -22.21 65.86 2.76
N ALA A 76 -21.31 66.83 2.95
CA ALA A 76 -19.91 66.71 2.57
C ALA A 76 -19.19 65.69 3.47
N ASP A 77 -19.45 65.72 4.78
CA ASP A 77 -18.88 64.78 5.75
C ASP A 77 -19.39 63.34 5.52
N LEU A 78 -20.70 63.17 5.28
CA LEU A 78 -21.31 61.88 4.93
C LEU A 78 -20.76 61.32 3.61
N ARG A 79 -20.52 62.17 2.60
CA ARG A 79 -19.86 61.76 1.35
C ARG A 79 -18.43 61.30 1.60
N ALA A 80 -17.66 62.07 2.36
CA ALA A 80 -16.29 61.71 2.71
C ALA A 80 -16.22 60.37 3.47
N GLN A 81 -17.13 60.14 4.42
CA GLN A 81 -17.23 58.87 5.14
C GLN A 81 -17.61 57.70 4.23
N LEU A 82 -18.52 57.90 3.28
CA LEU A 82 -18.95 56.88 2.33
C LEU A 82 -17.81 56.47 1.37
N ASP A 83 -17.02 57.43 0.90
CA ASP A 83 -15.87 57.14 0.05
C ASP A 83 -14.76 56.44 0.84
N ALA A 84 -14.51 56.83 2.09
CA ALA A 84 -13.59 56.14 2.98
C ALA A 84 -14.01 54.68 3.25
N GLU A 85 -15.29 54.43 3.55
CA GLU A 85 -15.81 53.07 3.76
C GLU A 85 -15.79 52.22 2.47
N ARG A 86 -16.02 52.83 1.30
CA ARG A 86 -15.87 52.16 0.00
C ARG A 86 -14.43 51.72 -0.26
N VAL A 87 -13.46 52.58 0.02
CA VAL A 87 -12.03 52.25 -0.12
C VAL A 87 -11.67 51.12 0.85
N ARG A 88 -12.10 51.22 2.12
CA ARG A 88 -11.87 50.19 3.14
C ARG A 88 -12.47 48.84 2.76
N THR A 89 -13.70 48.85 2.24
CA THR A 89 -14.38 47.62 1.78
C THR A 89 -13.66 46.99 0.59
N ARG A 90 -13.18 47.79 -0.37
CA ARG A 90 -12.39 47.27 -1.50
C ARG A 90 -11.09 46.63 -1.01
N GLN A 91 -10.33 47.32 -0.16
CA GLN A 91 -9.08 46.79 0.40
C GLN A 91 -9.30 45.47 1.16
N LEU A 92 -10.36 45.37 1.96
CA LEU A 92 -10.71 44.14 2.65
C LEU A 92 -11.10 43.01 1.70
N SER A 93 -11.86 43.31 0.64
CA SER A 93 -12.25 42.31 -0.37
C SER A 93 -11.08 41.82 -1.22
N GLU A 94 -10.14 42.71 -1.54
CA GLU A 94 -8.91 42.35 -2.26
C GLU A 94 -7.99 41.53 -1.36
N GLY A 95 -7.86 41.91 -0.08
CA GLY A 95 -7.11 41.14 0.92
C GLY A 95 -7.70 39.76 1.18
N SER A 96 -9.03 39.63 1.28
CA SER A 96 -9.69 38.32 1.46
C SER A 96 -9.55 37.45 0.21
N ALA A 97 -9.71 38.01 -0.99
CA ALA A 97 -9.50 37.29 -2.24
C ALA A 97 -8.04 36.80 -2.39
N ALA A 98 -7.06 37.64 -2.01
CA ALA A 98 -5.65 37.25 -2.01
C ALA A 98 -5.37 36.11 -1.00
N ALA A 99 -5.87 36.23 0.23
CA ALA A 99 -5.74 35.19 1.25
C ALA A 99 -6.40 33.86 0.82
N HIS A 100 -7.58 33.92 0.17
CA HIS A 100 -8.23 32.73 -0.36
C HIS A 100 -7.42 32.06 -1.47
N ARG A 101 -6.83 32.83 -2.40
CA ARG A 101 -5.97 32.29 -3.45
C ARG A 101 -4.71 31.65 -2.87
N GLU A 102 -4.12 32.26 -1.85
CA GLU A 102 -2.95 31.71 -1.17
C GLU A 102 -3.31 30.41 -0.44
N ALA A 103 -4.42 30.38 0.30
CA ALA A 103 -4.91 29.18 0.96
C ALA A 103 -5.20 28.05 -0.04
N GLN A 104 -5.81 28.35 -1.19
CA GLN A 104 -6.02 27.38 -2.28
C GLN A 104 -4.69 26.86 -2.82
N THR A 105 -3.73 27.75 -3.09
CA THR A 105 -2.41 27.37 -3.59
C THR A 105 -1.67 26.46 -2.61
N VAL A 106 -1.76 26.75 -1.31
CA VAL A 106 -1.17 25.90 -0.26
C VAL A 106 -1.88 24.55 -0.18
N ALA A 107 -3.22 24.54 -0.25
CA ALA A 107 -3.99 23.29 -0.26
C ALA A 107 -3.66 22.42 -1.48
N ASP A 108 -3.55 23.01 -2.66
CA ASP A 108 -3.19 22.31 -3.90
C ASP A 108 -1.77 21.75 -3.84
N LYS A 109 -0.81 22.52 -3.32
CA LYS A 109 0.56 22.04 -3.08
C LYS A 109 0.58 20.88 -2.07
N ALA A 110 -0.15 20.98 -0.97
CA ALA A 110 -0.25 19.92 0.03
C ALA A 110 -0.88 18.65 -0.58
N ASN A 111 -1.95 18.78 -1.36
CA ASN A 111 -2.58 17.66 -2.06
C ASN A 111 -1.64 17.01 -3.08
N ALA A 112 -0.86 17.81 -3.81
CA ALA A 112 0.16 17.32 -4.73
C ALA A 112 1.24 16.52 -3.98
N GLN A 113 1.72 17.03 -2.84
CA GLN A 113 2.69 16.33 -2.00
C GLN A 113 2.14 15.01 -1.43
N ILE A 114 0.89 15.01 -0.95
CA ILE A 114 0.22 13.78 -0.46
C ILE A 114 0.12 12.75 -1.58
N THR A 115 -0.25 13.19 -2.79
CA THR A 115 -0.34 12.30 -3.96
C THR A 115 1.03 11.74 -4.34
N GLN A 116 2.07 12.57 -4.33
CA GLN A 116 3.45 12.13 -4.57
C GLN A 116 3.94 11.13 -3.52
N LEU A 117 3.66 11.36 -2.24
CA LEU A 117 4.03 10.45 -1.16
C LEU A 117 3.30 9.11 -1.29
N ARG A 118 2.00 9.12 -1.62
CA ARG A 118 1.25 7.89 -1.89
C ARG A 118 1.83 7.12 -3.07
N ALA A 119 2.09 7.79 -4.18
CA ALA A 119 2.70 7.17 -5.35
C ALA A 119 4.09 6.57 -5.04
N ALA A 120 4.92 7.28 -4.28
CA ALA A 120 6.23 6.79 -3.85
C ALA A 120 6.11 5.58 -2.91
N TYR A 121 5.12 5.56 -2.02
CA TYR A 121 4.84 4.43 -1.14
C TYR A 121 4.37 3.20 -1.92
N ASP A 122 3.46 3.36 -2.87
CA ASP A 122 2.99 2.28 -3.74
C ASP A 122 4.12 1.70 -4.60
N GLU A 123 5.00 2.57 -5.09
CA GLU A 123 6.20 2.17 -5.83
C GLU A 123 7.13 1.33 -4.95
N LEU A 124 7.41 1.79 -3.72
CA LEU A 124 8.24 1.08 -2.76
C LEU A 124 7.64 -0.29 -2.41
N LEU A 125 6.32 -0.36 -2.20
CA LEU A 125 5.61 -1.61 -1.92
C LEU A 125 5.71 -2.58 -3.11
N ARG A 126 5.61 -2.08 -4.34
CA ARG A 126 5.78 -2.87 -5.56
C ARG A 126 7.22 -3.40 -5.66
N ARG A 127 8.24 -2.58 -5.38
CA ARG A 127 9.64 -3.04 -5.34
C ARG A 127 9.88 -4.09 -4.28
N ALA A 128 9.35 -3.89 -3.08
CA ALA A 128 9.49 -4.86 -1.99
C ALA A 128 8.89 -6.22 -2.36
N ARG A 129 7.68 -6.23 -2.96
CA ARG A 129 7.05 -7.46 -3.45
C ARG A 129 7.84 -8.12 -4.59
N ALA A 130 8.37 -7.34 -5.52
CA ALA A 130 9.20 -7.85 -6.60
C ALA A 130 10.49 -8.48 -6.07
N SER A 131 11.17 -7.81 -5.13
CA SER A 131 12.39 -8.31 -4.49
C SER A 131 12.13 -9.59 -3.70
N GLU A 132 11.01 -9.67 -2.96
CA GLU A 132 10.64 -10.88 -2.24
C GLU A 132 10.30 -12.04 -3.19
N ALA A 133 9.63 -11.77 -4.31
CA ALA A 133 9.36 -12.78 -5.33
C ALA A 133 10.66 -13.28 -6.00
N GLU A 134 11.62 -12.40 -6.26
CA GLU A 134 12.95 -12.78 -6.75
C GLU A 134 13.72 -13.60 -5.73
N ARG A 135 13.68 -13.21 -4.45
CA ARG A 135 14.29 -13.97 -3.35
C ARG A 135 13.70 -15.38 -3.29
N GLN A 136 12.38 -15.52 -3.35
CA GLN A 136 11.71 -16.83 -3.35
C GLN A 136 12.12 -17.68 -4.56
N LYS A 137 12.19 -17.08 -5.77
CA LYS A 137 12.67 -17.78 -6.97
C LYS A 137 14.10 -18.27 -6.81
N LEU A 138 14.99 -17.43 -6.29
CA LEU A 138 16.40 -17.78 -6.07
C LEU A 138 16.55 -18.87 -5.00
N VAL A 139 15.78 -18.80 -3.91
CA VAL A 139 15.76 -19.84 -2.87
C VAL A 139 15.30 -21.17 -3.46
N THR A 140 14.19 -21.18 -4.21
CA THR A 140 13.71 -22.40 -4.87
C THR A 140 14.74 -22.95 -5.86
N ALA A 141 15.35 -22.10 -6.69
CA ALA A 141 16.38 -22.52 -7.63
C ALA A 141 17.61 -23.10 -6.90
N SER A 142 18.04 -22.48 -5.80
CA SER A 142 19.14 -22.96 -4.96
C SER A 142 18.83 -24.32 -4.34
N VAL A 143 17.62 -24.52 -3.82
CA VAL A 143 17.19 -25.82 -3.25
C VAL A 143 17.16 -26.90 -4.33
N THR A 144 16.63 -26.59 -5.52
CA THR A 144 16.61 -27.53 -6.65
C THR A 144 18.03 -27.91 -7.07
N GLN A 145 18.95 -26.95 -7.16
CA GLN A 145 20.35 -27.22 -7.48
C GLN A 145 21.05 -28.04 -6.40
N GLN A 146 20.84 -27.71 -5.12
CA GLN A 146 21.39 -28.48 -3.99
C GLN A 146 20.92 -29.94 -4.04
N THR A 147 19.63 -30.15 -4.32
CA THR A 147 19.03 -31.47 -4.47
C THR A 147 19.63 -32.21 -5.66
N ALA A 148 19.84 -31.53 -6.79
CA ALA A 148 20.48 -32.11 -7.97
C ALA A 148 21.90 -32.59 -7.68
N LEU A 149 22.69 -31.77 -6.97
CA LEU A 149 24.05 -32.11 -6.57
C LEU A 149 24.08 -33.32 -5.64
N GLN A 150 23.25 -33.34 -4.60
CA GLN A 150 23.16 -34.48 -3.68
C GLN A 150 22.77 -35.78 -4.40
N GLN A 151 21.82 -35.73 -5.33
CA GLN A 151 21.46 -36.90 -6.12
C GLN A 151 22.58 -37.33 -7.08
N CYS A 152 23.30 -36.38 -7.67
CA CYS A 152 24.44 -36.66 -8.52
C CYS A 152 25.57 -37.32 -7.73
N GLU A 153 25.89 -36.82 -6.54
CA GLU A 153 26.89 -37.39 -5.62
C GLU A 153 26.51 -38.81 -5.19
N ALA A 154 25.25 -39.03 -4.79
CA ALA A 154 24.76 -40.36 -4.42
C ALA A 154 24.84 -41.36 -5.60
N LYS A 155 24.46 -40.93 -6.80
CA LYS A 155 24.55 -41.74 -8.01
C LYS A 155 25.99 -42.00 -8.45
N ASN A 156 26.88 -41.02 -8.30
CA ASN A 156 28.31 -41.18 -8.56
C ASN A 156 28.93 -42.20 -7.61
N ALA A 157 28.63 -42.12 -6.30
CA ALA A 157 29.07 -43.11 -5.33
C ALA A 157 28.55 -44.52 -5.66
N LYS A 158 27.29 -44.65 -6.07
CA LYS A 158 26.72 -45.93 -6.53
C LYS A 158 27.44 -46.47 -7.76
N LEU A 159 27.68 -45.63 -8.78
CA LEU A 159 28.40 -46.04 -9.98
C LEU A 159 29.84 -46.46 -9.68
N TYR A 160 30.52 -45.75 -8.77
CA TYR A 160 31.87 -46.10 -8.33
C TYR A 160 31.89 -47.46 -7.62
N ALA A 161 30.94 -47.71 -6.71
CA ALA A 161 30.81 -49.01 -6.04
C ALA A 161 30.55 -50.14 -7.04
N VAL A 162 29.65 -49.95 -8.02
CA VAL A 162 29.41 -50.93 -9.09
C VAL A 162 30.66 -51.16 -9.93
N GLY A 163 31.43 -50.10 -10.23
CA GLY A 163 32.71 -50.22 -10.92
C GLY A 163 33.72 -51.09 -10.14
N GLN A 164 33.80 -50.90 -8.82
CA GLN A 164 34.63 -51.75 -7.95
C GLN A 164 34.13 -53.20 -7.91
N GLU A 165 32.81 -53.43 -7.86
CA GLU A 165 32.23 -54.78 -7.93
C GLU A 165 32.62 -55.49 -9.23
N VAL A 166 32.60 -54.80 -10.37
CA VAL A 166 33.02 -55.34 -11.66
C VAL A 166 34.52 -55.66 -11.67
N LEU A 167 35.37 -54.76 -11.17
CA LEU A 167 36.81 -54.99 -11.04
C LEU A 167 37.12 -56.22 -10.17
N ASN A 168 36.48 -56.32 -9.00
CA ASN A 168 36.63 -57.46 -8.08
C ASN A 168 36.11 -58.76 -8.70
N ALA A 169 35.01 -58.71 -9.48
CA ALA A 169 34.49 -59.86 -10.20
C ALA A 169 35.46 -60.36 -11.28
N TYR A 170 36.20 -59.45 -11.93
CA TYR A 170 37.27 -59.82 -12.87
C TYR A 170 38.50 -60.39 -12.15
N GLU A 171 38.87 -59.85 -10.99
CA GLU A 171 40.01 -60.36 -10.20
C GLU A 171 39.74 -61.76 -9.63
N SER A 172 38.50 -62.02 -9.20
CA SER A 172 38.07 -63.33 -8.69
C SER A 172 37.77 -64.37 -9.78
N MET A 173 37.82 -63.99 -11.07
CA MET A 173 37.76 -64.93 -12.19
C MET A 173 39.11 -65.66 -12.34
N ASP A 174 39.29 -66.74 -11.59
CA ASP A 174 40.49 -67.57 -11.68
C ASP A 174 40.68 -68.18 -13.08
N VAL A 175 41.96 -68.37 -13.46
CA VAL A 175 42.41 -68.99 -14.71
C VAL A 175 41.78 -70.38 -14.96
N THR A 176 41.44 -71.10 -13.88
CA THR A 176 40.70 -72.37 -13.90
C THR A 176 39.29 -72.24 -14.44
N THR A 177 38.61 -71.11 -14.19
CA THR A 177 37.26 -70.80 -14.69
C THR A 177 37.28 -70.57 -16.20
N VAL A 178 38.34 -69.93 -16.72
CA VAL A 178 38.55 -69.71 -18.17
C VAL A 178 38.83 -71.02 -18.90
N ILE A 179 39.60 -71.93 -18.29
CA ILE A 179 39.87 -73.28 -18.84
C ILE A 179 38.58 -74.12 -18.87
N ALA A 180 37.78 -74.08 -17.80
CA ALA A 180 36.47 -74.77 -17.76
C ALA A 180 35.45 -74.19 -18.75
N ALA A 181 35.50 -72.88 -19.03
CA ALA A 181 34.61 -72.21 -19.98
C ALA A 181 34.90 -72.55 -21.45
N ARG A 182 36.11 -73.03 -21.79
CA ARG A 182 36.48 -73.49 -23.15
C ARG A 182 36.00 -74.90 -23.49
N GLN A 183 35.39 -75.63 -22.54
CA GLN A 183 34.83 -76.95 -22.79
C GLN A 183 33.52 -76.84 -23.60
N PRO A 184 33.30 -77.66 -24.65
CA PRO A 184 32.18 -77.51 -25.60
C PRO A 184 30.78 -77.75 -25.00
N PHE A 185 30.67 -78.16 -23.73
CA PHE A 185 29.39 -78.39 -23.02
C PHE A 185 29.05 -77.31 -21.97
N ALA A 186 29.78 -76.20 -21.93
CA ALA A 186 29.61 -75.15 -20.92
C ALA A 186 28.45 -74.17 -21.22
N THR A 187 27.33 -74.63 -21.77
CA THR A 187 26.15 -73.77 -22.05
C THR A 187 25.66 -73.03 -20.79
N ARG A 188 25.75 -73.69 -19.62
CA ARG A 188 25.40 -73.09 -18.32
C ARG A 188 26.33 -71.96 -17.89
N SER A 189 27.60 -71.93 -18.31
CA SER A 189 28.52 -70.83 -18.00
C SER A 189 28.23 -69.60 -18.87
N ARG A 190 27.90 -69.80 -20.16
CA ARG A 190 27.51 -68.71 -21.08
C ARG A 190 26.28 -67.95 -20.55
N VAL A 191 25.23 -68.66 -20.15
CA VAL A 191 24.02 -68.04 -19.56
C VAL A 191 24.32 -67.30 -18.25
N LYS A 192 25.22 -67.83 -17.40
CA LYS A 192 25.63 -67.13 -16.18
C LYS A 192 26.35 -65.82 -16.47
N TYR A 193 27.22 -65.78 -17.48
CA TYR A 193 27.90 -64.55 -17.88
C TYR A 193 26.94 -63.54 -18.50
N GLU A 194 25.96 -63.99 -19.27
CA GLU A 194 24.88 -63.13 -19.77
C GLU A 194 24.06 -62.53 -18.62
N GLN A 195 23.71 -63.31 -17.59
CA GLN A 195 23.01 -62.82 -16.40
C GLN A 195 23.84 -61.81 -15.60
N ILE A 196 25.14 -62.05 -15.44
CA ILE A 196 26.04 -61.11 -14.76
C ILE A 196 26.16 -59.80 -15.55
N ALA A 197 26.31 -59.89 -16.88
CA ALA A 197 26.36 -58.72 -17.75
C ALA A 197 25.04 -57.92 -17.70
N GLN A 198 23.89 -58.60 -17.69
CA GLN A 198 22.58 -57.97 -17.53
C GLN A 198 22.47 -57.28 -16.17
N ALA A 199 22.80 -57.97 -15.07
CA ALA A 199 22.70 -57.41 -13.72
C ALA A 199 23.58 -56.17 -13.51
N TYR A 200 24.80 -56.16 -14.07
CA TYR A 200 25.65 -54.96 -14.03
C TYR A 200 25.15 -53.87 -14.98
N GLY A 201 24.60 -54.23 -16.14
CA GLY A 201 23.92 -53.31 -17.05
C GLY A 201 22.78 -52.57 -16.38
N ASP A 202 21.92 -53.29 -15.65
CA ASP A 202 20.80 -52.73 -14.88
C ASP A 202 21.29 -51.78 -13.79
N LYS A 203 22.31 -52.20 -13.01
CA LYS A 203 22.92 -51.35 -11.97
C LYS A 203 23.52 -50.05 -12.52
N LEU A 204 24.18 -50.11 -13.68
CA LEU A 204 24.75 -48.94 -14.36
C LEU A 204 23.66 -48.01 -14.87
N TYR A 205 22.59 -48.60 -15.43
CA TYR A 205 21.44 -47.86 -15.92
C TYR A 205 20.71 -47.11 -14.79
N ASP A 206 20.44 -47.79 -13.67
CA ASP A 206 19.83 -47.21 -12.47
C ASP A 206 20.71 -46.13 -11.82
N GLY A 207 22.03 -46.30 -11.90
CA GLY A 207 23.01 -45.35 -11.39
C GLY A 207 23.17 -44.09 -12.24
N ARG A 208 22.59 -44.04 -13.45
CA ARG A 208 22.73 -42.88 -14.34
C ARG A 208 21.96 -41.68 -13.81
N PHE A 209 22.63 -40.53 -13.69
CA PHE A 209 21.97 -39.28 -13.30
C PHE A 209 21.13 -38.72 -14.45
N ASP A 210 19.90 -38.30 -14.14
CA ASP A 210 19.00 -37.61 -15.07
C ASP A 210 18.62 -36.24 -14.46
N PRO A 211 19.06 -35.12 -15.06
CA PRO A 211 18.75 -33.78 -14.56
C PRO A 211 17.25 -33.44 -14.61
N ARG A 212 16.45 -34.14 -15.42
CA ARG A 212 15.00 -33.92 -15.53
C ARG A 212 14.22 -34.48 -14.34
N ALA A 213 14.77 -35.50 -13.69
CA ALA A 213 14.18 -36.13 -12.51
C ALA A 213 14.20 -35.20 -11.27
N VAL A 214 15.10 -34.22 -11.24
CA VAL A 214 15.22 -33.24 -10.15
C VAL A 214 14.28 -32.03 -10.33
N THR A 215 13.89 -31.73 -11.57
CA THR A 215 13.10 -30.55 -11.93
C THR A 215 11.59 -30.80 -11.95
N THR A 216 11.16 -32.05 -11.89
CA THR A 216 9.74 -32.42 -11.79
C THR A 216 9.38 -32.46 -10.30
N PRO A 217 8.56 -31.52 -9.77
CA PRO A 217 7.99 -31.71 -8.45
C PRO A 217 7.20 -33.01 -8.52
N ALA A 218 7.48 -33.97 -7.64
CA ALA A 218 6.71 -35.20 -7.57
C ALA A 218 5.22 -34.82 -7.48
N PRO A 219 4.34 -35.33 -8.37
CA PRO A 219 2.92 -35.14 -8.18
C PRO A 219 2.57 -35.69 -6.80
N ALA A 220 1.84 -34.90 -6.01
CA ALA A 220 1.28 -35.37 -4.75
C ALA A 220 0.51 -36.66 -5.06
N SER A 221 1.09 -37.79 -4.66
CA SER A 221 0.42 -39.09 -4.70
C SER A 221 -0.84 -38.94 -3.88
N ASP A 222 -1.99 -39.05 -4.55
CA ASP A 222 -3.29 -39.26 -3.90
C ASP A 222 -3.10 -40.34 -2.84
N ALA A 223 -3.22 -39.92 -1.58
CA ALA A 223 -3.36 -40.83 -0.47
C ALA A 223 -4.66 -41.60 -0.73
N SER A 224 -4.51 -42.84 -1.15
CA SER A 224 -5.60 -43.79 -1.28
C SER A 224 -6.40 -43.78 0.02
N ALA A 225 -7.66 -43.37 -0.08
CA ALA A 225 -8.61 -43.45 1.01
C ALA A 225 -8.66 -44.90 1.53
N PRO A 226 -8.53 -45.13 2.84
CA PRO A 226 -8.69 -46.48 3.38
C PRO A 226 -10.12 -46.93 3.13
N HIS A 227 -10.26 -48.12 2.52
CA HIS A 227 -11.54 -48.83 2.46
C HIS A 227 -12.07 -49.00 3.89
N ALA A 228 -13.18 -48.31 4.18
CA ALA A 228 -13.96 -48.53 5.37
C ALA A 228 -14.66 -49.89 5.25
N GLU A 229 -14.15 -50.85 6.01
CA GLU A 229 -14.80 -52.13 6.28
C GLU A 229 -16.14 -51.87 6.97
N ALA A 230 -17.25 -52.25 6.30
CA ALA A 230 -18.59 -52.08 6.82
C ALA A 230 -18.85 -53.07 7.97
N PRO A 231 -19.38 -52.62 9.12
CA PRO A 231 -19.71 -53.51 10.21
C PRO A 231 -20.98 -54.31 9.88
N LYS A 232 -20.88 -55.63 10.04
CA LYS A 232 -22.01 -56.56 10.02
C LYS A 232 -22.85 -56.33 11.28
N ALA A 233 -24.15 -56.13 11.14
CA ALA A 233 -25.09 -55.97 12.25
C ALA A 233 -26.37 -56.79 11.96
N PRO A 234 -27.21 -57.01 12.99
CA PRO A 234 -27.26 -58.18 13.86
C PRO A 234 -28.02 -59.39 13.30
#